data_AF-A0A6L3JUY4-F1
#
_entry.id   AF-A0A6L3JUY4-F1
#
_cell.length_a   1.000
_cell.length_b   1.000
_cell.length_c   1.000
_cell.angle_alpha   90.00
_cell.angle_beta   90.00
_cell.angle_gamma   90.00
#
_symmetry.space_group_name_H-M   'P 1'
#
loop_
_entity.id
_entity.type
_entity.pdbx_description
1 polymer ?
#
loop_
_entity_poly.entity_id
_entity_poly.type
_entity_poly.pdbx_seq_one_letter_code
_entity_poly.pdbx_strand_id
1 'polypeptide(L)' 'MKRKSWMLGVLFVLIALVSYMAKPEKEQNDLFLMNIEALAAGEDYVPIQCIGTGTVDCPLGGKTKFVMIGYSLEVPY' A
#
# COMPACT_ATOMS: atom_id res chain seq x y z
N MET A 1 34.11 -26.46 -37.86
CA MET A 1 34.18 -26.07 -36.42
C MET A 1 33.69 -24.65 -36.13
N LYS A 2 34.02 -23.64 -36.95
CA LYS A 2 33.54 -22.24 -36.81
C LYS A 2 32.02 -22.07 -36.69
N ARG A 3 31.21 -22.75 -37.52
CA ARG A 3 29.73 -22.68 -37.46
C ARG A 3 29.16 -23.22 -36.15
N LYS A 4 29.70 -24.34 -35.62
CA LYS A 4 29.25 -24.92 -34.33
C LYS A 4 29.62 -24.02 -33.14
N SER A 5 30.79 -23.39 -33.20
CA SER A 5 31.23 -22.42 -32.17
C SER A 5 30.37 -21.15 -32.16
N TRP A 6 29.94 -20.66 -33.33
CA TRP A 6 29.00 -19.52 -33.41
C TRP A 6 27.61 -19.86 -32.85
N MET A 7 27.09 -21.05 -33.17
CA MET A 7 25.81 -21.53 -32.63
C MET A 7 25.83 -21.68 -31.10
N LEU A 8 26.95 -22.16 -30.53
CA LEU A 8 27.13 -22.23 -29.08
C LEU A 8 27.14 -20.85 -28.42
N GLY A 9 27.77 -19.85 -29.06
CA GLY A 9 27.75 -18.47 -28.58
C GLY A 9 26.34 -17.86 -28.57
N VAL A 10 25.57 -18.07 -29.64
CA VAL A 10 24.17 -17.60 -29.72
C VAL A 10 23.31 -18.25 -28.64
N LEU A 11 23.49 -19.55 -28.40
CA LEU A 11 22.77 -20.28 -27.36
C LEU A 11 23.06 -19.70 -25.95
N PHE A 12 24.32 -19.38 -25.66
CA PHE A 12 24.71 -18.77 -24.39
C PHE A 12 24.05 -17.41 -24.16
N VAL A 13 23.99 -16.56 -25.18
CA VAL A 13 23.35 -15.25 -25.11
C VAL A 13 21.85 -15.38 -24.87
N LEU A 14 21.19 -16.34 -25.52
CA LEU A 14 19.76 -16.61 -25.32
C LEU A 14 19.45 -17.06 -23.89
N ILE A 15 20.27 -17.95 -23.32
CA ILE A 15 20.11 -18.41 -21.94
C ILE A 15 20.26 -17.23 -20.97
N ALA A 16 21.27 -16.39 -21.15
CA ALA A 16 21.49 -15.21 -20.30
C ALA A 16 20.32 -14.22 -20.35
N LEU A 17 19.74 -13.99 -21.54
CA LEU A 17 18.56 -13.13 -21.70
C LEU A 17 17.33 -13.70 -21.00
N VAL A 18 17.06 -14.99 -21.16
CA VAL A 18 15.93 -15.65 -20.48
C VAL A 18 16.11 -15.61 -18.97
N SER A 19 17.31 -15.87 -18.45
CA SER A 19 17.60 -15.79 -17.01
C SER A 19 17.48 -14.36 -16.46
N TYR A 20 17.81 -13.33 -17.26
CA TYR A 20 17.65 -11.93 -16.86
C TYR A 20 16.18 -11.52 -16.78
N MET A 21 15.37 -11.98 -17.75
CA MET A 21 13.92 -11.72 -17.78
C MET A 21 13.16 -12.56 -16.75
N ALA A 22 13.69 -13.74 -16.40
CA ALA A 22 13.22 -14.56 -15.29
C ALA A 22 13.68 -13.95 -13.96
N LYS A 23 13.22 -12.72 -13.66
CA LYS A 23 13.22 -12.25 -12.29
C LYS A 23 12.16 -13.06 -11.55
N PRO A 24 12.49 -13.71 -10.42
CA PRO A 24 11.45 -14.17 -9.53
C PRO A 24 10.60 -12.95 -9.16
N GLU A 25 9.29 -13.13 -9.17
CA GLU A 25 8.37 -12.19 -8.56
C GLU A 25 8.92 -11.86 -7.18
N LYS A 26 9.13 -10.57 -6.91
CA LYS A 26 9.58 -10.17 -5.60
C LYS A 26 8.40 -10.43 -4.69
N GLU A 27 8.38 -11.60 -4.04
CA GLU A 27 7.53 -11.80 -2.88
C GLU A 27 7.88 -10.68 -1.92
N GLN A 28 6.99 -9.70 -1.85
CA GLN A 28 7.03 -8.72 -0.79
C GLN A 28 6.85 -9.55 0.49
N ASN A 29 7.90 -9.62 1.30
CA ASN A 29 7.79 -10.30 2.58
C ASN A 29 6.68 -9.62 3.37
N ASP A 30 5.59 -10.33 3.62
CA ASP A 30 4.52 -9.88 4.52
C ASP A 30 5.08 -9.45 5.89
N LEU A 31 6.19 -10.08 6.30
CA LEU A 31 6.95 -9.73 7.50
C LEU A 31 7.57 -8.31 7.48
N PHE A 32 7.82 -7.74 6.29
CA PHE A 32 8.27 -6.36 6.14
C PHE A 32 7.08 -5.38 6.19
N LEU A 33 5.94 -5.78 5.65
CA LEU A 33 4.72 -4.98 5.62
C LEU A 33 4.06 -4.88 7.00
N MET A 34 4.12 -5.93 7.83
CA MET A 34 3.57 -5.90 9.19
C MET A 34 4.21 -4.84 10.09
N ASN A 35 5.46 -4.46 9.88
CA ASN A 35 6.09 -3.39 10.67
C ASN A 35 5.58 -2.00 10.26
N ILE A 36 5.21 -1.85 8.99
CA ILE A 36 4.62 -0.63 8.45
C ILE A 36 3.19 -0.49 8.96
N GLU A 37 2.41 -1.57 8.89
CA GLU A 37 1.03 -1.59 9.41
C GLU A 37 0.99 -1.46 10.94
N ALA A 38 1.93 -2.06 11.68
CA ALA A 38 2.03 -1.89 13.13
C ALA A 38 2.36 -0.44 13.54
N LEU A 39 3.03 0.33 12.67
CA LEU A 39 3.29 1.75 12.91
C LEU A 39 2.04 2.62 12.71
N ALA A 40 1.15 2.24 11.80
CA ALA A 40 -0.14 2.90 11.53
C ALA A 40 -1.30 2.33 12.37
N ALA A 41 -1.04 1.31 13.19
CA ALA A 41 -2.07 0.67 14.01
C ALA A 41 -2.70 1.66 15.00
N GLY A 42 -3.98 1.96 14.79
CA GLY A 42 -4.74 2.90 15.61
C GLY A 42 -5.06 4.25 14.94
N GLU A 43 -4.60 4.48 13.70
CA GLU A 43 -4.99 5.64 12.88
C GLU A 43 -6.36 5.48 12.17
N ASP A 44 -6.99 4.31 12.33
CA ASP A 44 -8.31 3.97 11.75
C ASP A 44 -9.48 4.75 12.39
N TYR A 45 -9.19 5.63 13.36
CA TYR A 45 -10.19 6.44 14.04
C TYR A 45 -10.32 7.81 13.39
N VAL A 46 -11.50 8.09 12.83
CA VAL A 46 -11.86 9.44 12.37
C VAL A 46 -12.21 10.30 13.59
N PRO A 47 -11.43 11.35 13.91
CA PRO A 47 -11.74 12.19 15.07
C PRO A 47 -13.00 13.03 14.80
N ILE A 48 -13.98 12.94 15.70
CA ILE A 48 -15.20 13.76 15.69
C ILE A 48 -15.21 14.66 16.91
N GLN A 49 -15.36 15.97 16.69
CA GLN A 49 -15.46 16.96 17.77
C GLN A 49 -16.71 17.82 17.60
N CYS A 50 -17.55 17.85 18.64
CA CYS A 50 -18.77 18.66 18.69
C CYS A 50 -18.58 19.83 19.67
N ILE A 51 -18.77 21.06 19.18
CA ILE A 51 -18.37 22.28 19.90
C ILE A 51 -19.58 23.19 20.15
N GLY A 52 -19.84 23.43 21.45
CA GLY A 52 -20.88 24.33 21.92
C GLY A 52 -22.29 23.73 21.88
N THR A 53 -23.27 24.53 22.26
CA THR A 53 -24.70 24.19 22.18
C THR A 53 -25.33 24.93 21.01
N GLY A 54 -26.19 24.24 20.26
CA GLY A 54 -26.78 24.79 19.04
C GLY A 54 -27.87 23.88 18.48
N THR A 55 -28.05 23.90 17.16
CA THR A 55 -29.09 23.14 16.45
C THR A 55 -28.54 22.13 15.44
N VAL A 56 -27.21 22.06 15.29
CA VAL A 56 -26.53 21.12 14.38
C VAL A 56 -26.49 19.74 15.04
N ASP A 57 -26.88 18.69 14.32
CA ASP A 57 -26.81 17.31 14.82
C ASP A 57 -25.36 16.83 14.95
N CYS A 58 -24.98 16.41 16.15
CA CYS A 58 -23.68 15.79 16.43
C CYS A 58 -23.77 14.27 16.23
N PRO A 59 -22.84 13.63 15.50
CA PRO A 59 -22.81 12.17 15.33
C PRO A 59 -22.66 11.39 16.64
N LEU A 60 -22.07 12.01 17.67
CA LEU A 60 -21.95 11.47 19.03
C LEU A 60 -23.23 11.66 19.87
N GLY A 61 -24.28 12.25 19.29
CA GLY A 61 -25.55 12.54 19.94
C GLY A 61 -25.69 14.00 20.39
N GLY A 62 -26.93 14.48 20.43
CA GLY A 62 -27.28 15.84 20.86
C GLY A 62 -27.13 16.90 19.78
N LYS A 63 -27.39 18.16 20.17
CA LYS A 63 -27.34 19.33 19.28
C LYS A 63 -26.19 20.26 19.67
N THR A 64 -25.36 20.62 18.70
CA THR A 64 -24.18 21.45 18.88
C THR A 64 -24.20 22.64 17.91
N LYS A 65 -23.22 23.55 18.03
CA LYS A 65 -23.09 24.70 17.13
C LYS A 65 -22.22 24.36 15.91
N PHE A 66 -21.19 23.55 16.12
CA PHE A 66 -20.26 23.11 15.07
C PHE A 66 -19.87 21.64 15.28
N VAL A 67 -19.75 20.90 14.18
CA VAL A 67 -19.19 19.55 14.16
C VAL A 67 -17.95 19.59 13.28
N MET A 68 -16.81 19.18 13.82
CA MET A 68 -15.56 18.97 13.09
C MET A 68 -15.35 17.48 12.93
N ILE A 69 -15.16 17.03 11.69
CA ILE A 69 -14.90 15.63 11.35
C ILE A 69 -13.54 15.61 10.66
N GLY A 70 -12.59 14.87 11.20
CA GLY A 70 -11.33 14.58 10.51
C GLY A 70 -11.56 13.74 9.26
N TYR A 71 -10.55 13.61 8.41
CA TYR A 71 -10.57 12.64 7.31
C TYR A 71 -9.47 11.62 7.58
N SER A 72 -9.77 10.34 7.35
CA SER A 72 -8.75 9.30 7.24
C SER A 72 -8.66 8.88 5.77
N LEU A 73 -7.45 8.67 5.28
CA LEU A 73 -7.21 8.22 3.89
C LEU A 73 -7.49 6.72 3.70
N GLU A 74 -7.69 6.00 4.80
CA GLU A 74 -7.84 4.54 4.83
C GLU A 74 -9.30 4.09 4.91
N VAL A 75 -10.21 4.98 5.34
CA VAL A 75 -11.63 4.67 5.52
C VAL A 75 -12.46 5.37 4.43
N PRO A 76 -12.95 4.66 3.38
CA PRO A 76 -13.87 5.22 2.42
C PRO A 76 -15.27 5.32 3.03
N TYR A 77 -15.92 6.49 2.87
CA TYR A 77 -17.30 6.76 3.32
C TYR A 77 -18.35 5.94 2.59
#